data_AF-A0A9Q8ILV8-F1
#
_entry.id   AF-A0A9Q8ILV8-F1
#
_cell.length_a   1.000
_cell.length_b   1.000
_cell.length_c   1.000
_cell.angle_alpha   90.00
_cell.angle_beta   90.00
_cell.angle_gamma   90.00
#
_symmetry.space_group_name_H-M   'P 1'
#
loop_
_entity.id
_entity.type
_entity.pdbx_description
1 polymer ?
#
loop_
_entity_poly.entity_id
_entity_poly.type
_entity_poly.pdbx_seq_one_letter_code
_entity_poly.pdbx_strand_id
1 'polypeptide(L)'
;MQSSLKKSLYLGLAALSFASVASVTANASNANAAKKHAAAKKVTYKTTNKNLDQSVTFKATGKNAVYNKAVGKRSVVASKTDMASKANSKAAKDLFMAYQEGVTSKGVHYYKVVSFDKKVRGFVYNKGVAKTNTTVAADKPSNATGYLQNTNRFFNKPYGSQFKTSLKNDYKGMNIAADQFTVSDAVKVNNDQTYYYVTDKNNQLVNGWVNSVYFSNTITDAAKKANNSANAIHVKYVDSANLGSVLMEKDLNPANLSSAGTYSSDDVNASIKNSLVGTGFVNPVRQDTNTSIAKGNTVTVTVNKGATQFLNTNNFAPYVVTNAGNYNQQANLNNDVQSKMSTLQLSSDQWKALFQGNANQTFNFNNFEASLLAPGKAWNQFTINDKTYTYNANFTRNANKVSLSDGTNNKRDMTYDEIASGKFNIYYDVKDNTNTNTNSSDVNYTTQVVNSALAAYNNASSNKLQAALNATGLDANALNSYLTSSDNKVSSNATGLSDLGKAVSDKVSSDKTAASQKSATDILNGLTGTQLTAKNDALNALKGQDSAAINTVLGNANTAATAQGAKGTDKNSVLTNLTNDQVTGLKNVLGTVQASDVAK
;
A
#
# COMPACT_ATOMS: atom_id res chain seq x y z
N MET A 1 51.13 26.22 -1.61
CA MET A 1 51.78 27.53 -1.33
C MET A 1 50.83 28.41 -0.54
N GLN A 2 51.35 29.07 0.50
CA GLN A 2 51.08 30.46 0.92
C GLN A 2 49.59 30.86 1.16
N SER A 3 49.09 31.02 2.41
CA SER A 3 49.38 32.10 3.39
C SER A 3 48.44 33.34 3.20
N SER A 4 47.78 33.96 4.20
CA SER A 4 47.63 33.68 5.66
C SER A 4 46.74 34.72 6.41
N LEU A 5 46.52 34.52 7.73
CA LEU A 5 46.32 35.54 8.82
C LEU A 5 45.00 36.39 8.85
N LYS A 6 44.34 36.78 9.97
CA LYS A 6 44.51 36.73 11.46
C LYS A 6 43.12 36.47 12.12
N LYS A 7 42.96 35.73 13.24
CA LYS A 7 43.06 36.13 14.68
C LYS A 7 42.32 37.44 15.05
N SER A 8 41.59 37.62 16.16
CA SER A 8 41.19 36.73 17.28
C SER A 8 40.26 37.47 18.29
N LEU A 9 39.42 36.71 19.03
CA LEU A 9 39.02 36.82 20.46
C LEU A 9 39.10 38.17 21.23
N TYR A 10 38.05 38.52 21.99
CA TYR A 10 38.03 38.93 23.44
C TYR A 10 36.57 39.36 23.80
N LEU A 11 35.86 38.69 24.72
CA LEU A 11 35.79 38.94 26.18
C LEU A 11 35.67 40.42 26.60
N GLY A 12 34.57 40.75 27.30
CA GLY A 12 34.27 42.11 27.77
C GLY A 12 33.08 42.14 28.74
N LEU A 13 33.17 41.41 29.85
CA LEU A 13 32.21 41.50 30.96
C LEU A 13 32.49 42.80 31.74
N ALA A 14 31.52 43.71 31.84
CA ALA A 14 31.67 44.93 32.63
C ALA A 14 30.38 45.23 33.41
N ALA A 15 30.40 44.90 34.70
CA ALA A 15 29.46 45.43 35.68
C ALA A 15 30.08 46.68 36.30
N LEU A 16 29.34 47.79 36.39
CA LEU A 16 29.68 48.91 37.27
C LEU A 16 28.44 49.41 38.00
N SER A 17 28.62 49.65 39.30
CA SER A 17 27.57 49.95 40.27
C SER A 17 27.87 51.27 40.97
N PHE A 18 26.85 52.12 41.11
CA PHE A 18 26.58 53.10 42.18
C PHE A 18 27.62 54.13 42.69
N ALA A 19 27.08 55.30 43.09
CA ALA A 19 27.69 56.36 43.94
C ALA A 19 28.84 57.19 43.27
N SER A 20 29.27 58.40 43.67
CA SER A 20 28.81 59.54 44.52
C SER A 20 29.94 60.62 44.52
N VAL A 21 29.82 61.94 44.76
CA VAL A 21 28.72 62.92 45.06
C VAL A 21 29.27 64.37 44.88
N ALA A 22 28.40 65.41 44.85
CA ALA A 22 28.73 66.86 45.04
C ALA A 22 29.56 67.60 43.95
N SER A 23 29.52 68.94 43.77
CA SER A 23 28.53 70.00 44.10
C SER A 23 28.94 71.40 43.58
N VAL A 24 27.98 72.28 43.21
CA VAL A 24 28.07 73.77 42.97
C VAL A 24 29.06 74.22 41.86
N THR A 25 28.97 75.34 41.11
CA THR A 25 28.25 76.66 41.02
C THR A 25 28.04 77.02 39.52
N ALA A 26 27.23 77.99 39.03
CA ALA A 26 26.07 78.79 39.52
C ALA A 26 25.49 79.61 38.31
N ASN A 27 24.72 80.69 38.58
CA ASN A 27 24.20 81.77 37.70
C ASN A 27 23.22 81.37 36.56
N ALA A 28 21.91 81.55 36.70
CA ALA A 28 21.11 82.80 36.69
C ALA A 28 20.94 83.40 35.26
N SER A 29 19.75 83.77 34.75
CA SER A 29 18.46 84.08 35.40
C SER A 29 17.28 83.86 34.45
N ASN A 30 16.10 83.41 34.94
CA ASN A 30 14.81 84.11 34.77
C ASN A 30 13.63 83.33 35.39
N ALA A 31 12.58 84.07 35.77
CA ALA A 31 11.63 83.66 36.80
C ALA A 31 10.29 83.07 36.28
N ASN A 32 9.60 82.39 37.20
CA ASN A 32 8.14 82.26 37.30
C ASN A 32 7.34 81.70 36.10
N ALA A 33 7.26 80.36 36.05
CA ALA A 33 6.05 79.67 35.58
C ALA A 33 5.89 78.30 36.25
N ALA A 34 5.53 78.27 37.55
CA ALA A 34 5.19 77.03 38.26
C ALA A 34 3.85 76.45 37.77
N LYS A 35 3.84 75.90 36.56
CA LYS A 35 2.67 75.24 35.97
C LYS A 35 2.42 73.95 36.76
N LYS A 36 1.34 73.93 37.55
CA LYS A 36 0.89 72.72 38.25
C LYS A 36 0.64 71.60 37.24
N HIS A 37 1.61 70.70 37.07
CA HIS A 37 1.37 69.43 36.41
C HIS A 37 0.43 68.60 37.29
N ALA A 38 -0.87 68.73 37.05
CA ALA A 38 -1.86 67.86 37.64
C ALA A 38 -1.44 66.41 37.39
N ALA A 39 -1.15 65.67 38.47
CA ALA A 39 -0.63 64.31 38.38
C ALA A 39 -1.55 63.47 37.48
N ALA A 40 -1.02 63.00 36.35
CA ALA A 40 -1.82 62.36 35.32
C ALA A 40 -2.58 61.17 35.91
N LYS A 41 -3.92 61.25 35.95
CA LYS A 41 -4.78 60.25 36.59
C LYS A 41 -4.38 58.84 36.12
N LYS A 42 -3.98 57.99 37.08
CA LYS A 42 -3.50 56.62 36.84
C LYS A 42 -4.52 55.86 36.01
N VAL A 43 -4.11 55.36 34.85
CA VAL A 43 -5.00 54.63 33.95
C VAL A 43 -5.36 53.28 34.59
N THR A 44 -6.65 53.03 34.78
CA THR A 44 -7.20 51.77 35.31
C THR A 44 -7.73 50.89 34.18
N TYR A 45 -8.03 49.63 34.49
CA TYR A 45 -8.64 48.66 33.58
C TYR A 45 -9.83 48.00 34.27
N LYS A 46 -11.00 48.01 33.61
CA LYS A 46 -12.24 47.38 34.07
C LYS A 46 -12.59 46.26 33.09
N THR A 47 -12.66 45.02 33.57
CA THR A 47 -13.22 43.90 32.79
C THR A 47 -14.69 44.17 32.49
N THR A 48 -15.07 44.14 31.22
CA THR A 48 -16.44 44.33 30.73
C THR A 48 -17.14 42.99 30.51
N ASN A 49 -16.40 41.97 30.06
CA ASN A 49 -16.89 40.59 29.98
C ASN A 49 -15.82 39.62 30.51
N LYS A 50 -16.20 38.77 31.48
CA LYS A 50 -15.33 37.75 32.09
C LYS A 50 -15.33 36.40 31.35
N ASN A 51 -16.36 36.14 30.54
CA ASN A 51 -16.69 34.86 29.92
C ASN A 51 -17.04 35.08 28.44
N LEU A 52 -16.05 35.39 27.61
CA LEU A 52 -16.25 35.36 26.15
C LEU A 52 -16.46 33.91 25.67
N ASP A 53 -17.17 33.75 24.55
CA ASP A 53 -17.31 32.46 23.87
C ASP A 53 -15.94 31.92 23.45
N GLN A 54 -15.59 30.77 24.03
CA GLN A 54 -14.31 30.10 23.87
C GLN A 54 -14.21 29.28 22.57
N SER A 55 -15.31 29.12 21.82
CA SER A 55 -15.30 28.53 20.48
C SER A 55 -14.79 29.51 19.42
N VAL A 56 -14.94 30.81 19.65
CA VAL A 56 -14.50 31.86 18.71
C VAL A 56 -12.99 31.90 18.62
N THR A 57 -12.49 31.62 17.41
CA THR A 57 -11.05 31.67 17.12
C THR A 57 -10.63 33.03 16.55
N PHE A 58 -9.42 33.43 16.90
CA PHE A 58 -8.81 34.69 16.52
C PHE A 58 -7.43 34.47 15.88
N LYS A 59 -7.09 35.29 14.89
CA LYS A 59 -5.75 35.40 14.32
C LYS A 59 -5.08 36.69 14.79
N ALA A 60 -3.75 36.70 14.90
CA ALA A 60 -3.00 37.94 15.12
C ALA A 60 -3.13 38.89 13.91
N THR A 61 -3.12 40.20 14.14
CA THR A 61 -3.09 41.21 13.05
C THR A 61 -1.70 41.78 12.77
N GLY A 62 -0.68 41.39 13.54
CA GLY A 62 0.68 41.96 13.48
C GLY A 62 0.81 43.41 13.98
N LYS A 63 -0.30 44.08 14.29
CA LYS A 63 -0.29 45.52 14.63
C LYS A 63 0.12 45.80 16.08
N ASN A 64 -0.02 44.84 17.00
CA ASN A 64 0.16 45.03 18.44
C ASN A 64 0.84 43.82 19.11
N ALA A 65 1.61 44.09 20.17
CA ALA A 65 2.18 43.08 21.06
C ALA A 65 1.16 42.55 22.10
N VAL A 66 1.44 41.39 22.67
CA VAL A 66 0.72 40.83 23.84
C VAL A 66 1.49 41.15 25.11
N TYR A 67 0.80 41.61 26.15
CA TYR A 67 1.39 42.01 27.43
C TYR A 67 0.87 41.17 28.60
N ASN A 68 1.61 41.10 29.70
CA ASN A 68 1.14 40.40 30.91
C ASN A 68 -0.06 41.09 31.60
N LYS A 69 -0.28 42.41 31.41
CA LYS A 69 -1.32 43.20 32.10
C LYS A 69 -1.99 44.27 31.23
N ALA A 70 -3.26 44.54 31.55
CA ALA A 70 -4.11 45.63 31.03
C ALA A 70 -3.46 47.02 31.00
N VAL A 71 -2.75 47.44 32.07
CA VAL A 71 -2.26 48.81 32.29
C VAL A 71 -1.05 48.80 33.26
N GLY A 72 -0.37 49.94 33.42
CA GLY A 72 0.74 50.11 34.37
C GLY A 72 2.08 49.60 33.83
N LYS A 73 2.99 49.18 34.74
CA LYS A 73 4.27 48.54 34.36
C LYS A 73 3.96 47.16 33.76
N ARG A 74 4.06 47.05 32.43
CA ARG A 74 3.79 45.83 31.66
C ARG A 74 5.10 45.17 31.22
N SER A 75 5.08 43.85 31.09
CA SER A 75 6.09 43.07 30.37
C SER A 75 5.48 42.56 29.06
N VAL A 76 6.29 42.52 28.00
CA VAL A 76 5.91 41.90 26.72
C VAL A 76 5.92 40.37 26.89
N VAL A 77 4.86 39.71 26.45
CA VAL A 77 4.71 38.24 26.43
C VAL A 77 4.89 37.70 25.01
N ALA A 78 4.47 38.48 24.00
CA ALA A 78 4.81 38.26 22.60
C ALA A 78 5.00 39.63 21.95
N SER A 79 6.12 39.84 21.26
CA SER A 79 6.46 41.12 20.64
C SER A 79 5.55 41.44 19.45
N LYS A 80 5.63 42.68 18.95
CA LYS A 80 4.92 43.05 17.70
C LYS A 80 5.40 42.20 16.52
N THR A 81 6.69 41.88 16.47
CA THR A 81 7.32 41.02 15.45
C THR A 81 6.79 39.58 15.52
N ASP A 82 6.68 39.01 16.74
CA ASP A 82 6.10 37.68 16.94
C ASP A 82 4.64 37.64 16.48
N MET A 83 3.86 38.66 16.83
CA MET A 83 2.47 38.78 16.41
C MET A 83 2.31 39.03 14.91
N ALA A 84 3.32 39.63 14.25
CA ALA A 84 3.33 39.80 12.79
C ALA A 84 3.63 38.49 12.06
N SER A 85 4.61 37.70 12.53
CA SER A 85 4.88 36.37 11.96
C SER A 85 3.67 35.42 12.08
N LYS A 86 2.92 35.51 13.19
CA LYS A 86 1.68 34.76 13.42
C LYS A 86 0.50 35.23 12.56
N ALA A 87 0.49 36.47 12.07
CA ALA A 87 -0.63 37.03 11.31
C ALA A 87 -0.86 36.31 9.96
N ASN A 88 0.22 35.87 9.32
CA ASN A 88 0.15 35.13 8.06
C ASN A 88 0.24 33.60 8.25
N SER A 89 0.64 33.12 9.44
CA SER A 89 0.74 31.68 9.73
C SER A 89 -0.56 30.92 9.46
N LYS A 90 -0.42 29.74 8.86
CA LYS A 90 -1.50 28.74 8.71
C LYS A 90 -1.55 27.73 9.86
N ALA A 91 -0.52 27.67 10.71
CA ALA A 91 -0.40 26.65 11.75
C ALA A 91 -1.36 26.90 12.92
N ALA A 92 -2.11 25.86 13.32
CA ALA A 92 -3.11 25.95 14.40
C ALA A 92 -2.55 26.50 15.72
N LYS A 93 -1.27 26.20 16.05
CA LYS A 93 -0.57 26.72 17.24
C LYS A 93 -0.52 28.25 17.35
N ASP A 94 -0.60 28.96 16.22
CA ASP A 94 -0.49 30.41 16.13
C ASP A 94 -1.85 31.13 16.18
N LEU A 95 -2.94 30.37 16.23
CA LEU A 95 -4.28 30.86 16.50
C LEU A 95 -4.47 31.15 17.99
N PHE A 96 -5.44 32.02 18.29
CA PHE A 96 -5.75 32.51 19.63
C PHE A 96 -7.22 32.30 19.98
N MET A 97 -7.50 32.17 21.27
CA MET A 97 -8.83 32.33 21.84
C MET A 97 -8.83 33.54 22.77
N ALA A 98 -9.80 34.44 22.61
CA ALA A 98 -10.10 35.47 23.60
C ALA A 98 -11.10 34.92 24.62
N TYR A 99 -10.84 35.09 25.91
CA TYR A 99 -11.74 34.60 26.98
C TYR A 99 -12.26 35.70 27.90
N GLN A 100 -11.64 36.89 27.90
CA GLN A 100 -12.15 38.07 28.63
C GLN A 100 -11.97 39.34 27.79
N GLU A 101 -12.83 40.33 27.98
CA GLU A 101 -12.69 41.69 27.45
C GLU A 101 -12.71 42.71 28.61
N GLY A 102 -12.00 43.83 28.43
CA GLY A 102 -12.20 44.99 29.29
C GLY A 102 -11.74 46.29 28.64
N VAL A 103 -12.13 47.40 29.25
CA VAL A 103 -11.83 48.76 28.79
C VAL A 103 -10.98 49.48 29.83
N THR A 104 -10.08 50.34 29.38
CA THR A 104 -9.32 51.22 30.27
C THR A 104 -10.11 52.49 30.62
N SER A 105 -9.71 53.23 31.65
CA SER A 105 -10.29 54.55 31.96
C SER A 105 -10.08 55.61 30.86
N LYS A 106 -9.35 55.28 29.78
CA LYS A 106 -9.19 56.09 28.57
C LYS A 106 -9.96 55.53 27.35
N GLY A 107 -10.91 54.62 27.55
CA GLY A 107 -11.72 54.03 26.47
C GLY A 107 -11.00 53.00 25.58
N VAL A 108 -9.76 52.61 25.89
CA VAL A 108 -9.02 51.61 25.09
C VAL A 108 -9.44 50.19 25.49
N HIS A 109 -9.92 49.39 24.52
CA HIS A 109 -10.38 48.01 24.70
C HIS A 109 -9.25 46.97 24.58
N TYR A 110 -9.23 45.98 25.47
CA TYR A 110 -8.29 44.87 25.47
C TYR A 110 -9.01 43.53 25.59
N TYR A 111 -8.60 42.56 24.76
CA TYR A 111 -8.90 41.16 24.97
C TYR A 111 -7.81 40.50 25.81
N LYS A 112 -8.22 39.59 26.70
CA LYS A 112 -7.33 38.62 27.33
C LYS A 112 -7.35 37.34 26.49
N VAL A 113 -6.20 37.00 25.92
CA VAL A 113 -6.04 35.95 24.92
C VAL A 113 -5.10 34.84 25.41
N VAL A 114 -5.22 33.67 24.78
CA VAL A 114 -4.27 32.57 24.87
C VAL A 114 -4.08 31.92 23.50
N SER A 115 -2.85 31.58 23.12
CA SER A 115 -2.57 30.82 21.89
C SER A 115 -2.97 29.35 22.04
N PHE A 116 -3.22 28.66 20.92
CA PHE A 116 -3.65 27.26 20.95
C PHE A 116 -2.61 26.32 21.55
N ASP A 117 -1.31 26.60 21.34
CA ASP A 117 -0.19 25.91 22.00
C ASP A 117 0.02 26.31 23.48
N LYS A 118 -0.81 27.22 24.01
CA LYS A 118 -0.79 27.78 25.37
C LYS A 118 0.47 28.59 25.73
N LYS A 119 1.42 28.79 24.80
CA LYS A 119 2.70 29.48 25.08
C LYS A 119 2.55 31.00 25.25
N VAL A 120 1.61 31.62 24.54
CA VAL A 120 1.33 33.06 24.66
C VAL A 120 0.03 33.23 25.44
N ARG A 121 0.06 33.90 26.59
CA ARG A 121 -1.13 34.26 27.38
C ARG A 121 -0.98 35.67 27.94
N GLY A 122 -1.95 36.54 27.66
CA GLY A 122 -1.88 37.92 28.14
C GLY A 122 -3.00 38.79 27.59
N PHE A 123 -2.81 40.10 27.68
CA PHE A 123 -3.71 41.12 27.17
C PHE A 123 -3.18 41.72 25.88
N VAL A 124 -4.03 41.81 24.88
CA VAL A 124 -3.77 42.42 23.58
C VAL A 124 -4.81 43.51 23.33
N TYR A 125 -4.41 44.62 22.71
CA TYR A 125 -5.37 45.63 22.24
C TYR A 125 -6.36 44.95 21.28
N ASN A 126 -7.65 45.30 21.31
CA ASN A 126 -8.66 44.55 20.57
C ASN A 126 -8.43 44.52 19.04
N LYS A 127 -7.74 45.51 18.46
CA LYS A 127 -7.31 45.53 17.04
C LYS A 127 -6.00 44.75 16.76
N GLY A 128 -5.41 44.12 17.78
CA GLY A 128 -4.21 43.28 17.68
C GLY A 128 -4.50 41.82 17.32
N VAL A 129 -5.77 41.41 17.42
CA VAL A 129 -6.29 40.13 16.95
C VAL A 129 -7.61 40.36 16.21
N ALA A 130 -7.98 39.47 15.29
CA ALA A 130 -9.24 39.52 14.55
C ALA A 130 -9.93 38.15 14.60
N LYS A 131 -11.26 38.10 14.67
CA LYS A 131 -12.02 36.85 14.55
C LYS A 131 -11.70 36.20 13.20
N THR A 132 -11.62 34.87 13.15
CA THR A 132 -11.32 34.14 11.92
C THR A 132 -12.07 32.81 11.89
N ASN A 133 -12.58 32.44 10.71
CA ASN A 133 -13.11 31.12 10.47
C ASN A 133 -11.94 30.19 10.17
N THR A 134 -11.76 29.19 11.03
CA THR A 134 -10.69 28.19 10.99
C THR A 134 -11.02 26.98 10.11
N THR A 135 -12.26 26.90 9.63
CA THR A 135 -12.83 25.78 8.89
C THR A 135 -13.65 26.30 7.72
N VAL A 136 -13.53 25.62 6.58
CA VAL A 136 -14.45 25.73 5.44
C VAL A 136 -14.95 24.33 5.08
N ALA A 137 -16.15 24.23 4.51
CA ALA A 137 -16.64 22.97 3.97
C ALA A 137 -15.65 22.45 2.91
N ALA A 138 -15.51 21.13 2.84
CA ALA A 138 -14.72 20.44 1.82
C ALA A 138 -15.57 19.35 1.19
N ASP A 139 -15.22 18.94 -0.02
CA ASP A 139 -15.88 17.82 -0.67
C ASP A 139 -15.56 16.50 0.05
N LYS A 140 -16.54 15.61 0.08
CA LYS A 140 -16.37 14.22 0.51
C LYS A 140 -15.60 13.45 -0.56
N PRO A 141 -14.90 12.35 -0.23
CA PRO A 141 -14.35 11.47 -1.25
C PRO A 141 -15.49 10.93 -2.13
N SER A 142 -15.23 10.79 -3.44
CA SER A 142 -16.22 10.34 -4.43
C SER A 142 -16.85 9.00 -4.09
N ASN A 143 -16.06 8.09 -3.50
CA ASN A 143 -16.56 6.97 -2.73
C ASN A 143 -16.49 7.31 -1.23
N ALA A 144 -17.65 7.55 -0.63
CA ALA A 144 -17.80 7.86 0.79
C ALA A 144 -17.48 6.66 1.72
N THR A 145 -17.23 5.47 1.19
CA THR A 145 -16.93 4.26 1.98
C THR A 145 -15.50 3.77 1.72
N GLY A 146 -14.75 3.48 2.79
CA GLY A 146 -13.34 3.12 2.71
C GLY A 146 -12.80 2.58 4.03
N TYR A 147 -11.49 2.67 4.23
CA TYR A 147 -10.77 2.12 5.37
C TYR A 147 -9.82 3.17 5.95
N LEU A 148 -9.44 2.98 7.22
CA LEU A 148 -8.45 3.83 7.88
C LEU A 148 -7.08 3.15 7.91
N GLN A 149 -6.03 3.93 7.63
CA GLN A 149 -4.63 3.51 7.66
C GLN A 149 -3.86 4.35 8.67
N ASN A 150 -2.95 3.73 9.42
CA ASN A 150 -1.96 4.41 10.27
C ASN A 150 -2.54 5.39 11.33
N THR A 151 -3.80 5.21 11.75
CA THR A 151 -4.42 5.99 12.82
C THR A 151 -5.39 5.16 13.67
N ASN A 152 -5.37 5.41 14.99
CA ASN A 152 -6.42 5.01 15.94
C ASN A 152 -7.05 6.24 16.62
N ARG A 153 -6.75 7.44 16.12
CA ARG A 153 -7.00 8.72 16.80
C ARG A 153 -8.16 9.47 16.15
N PHE A 154 -9.25 9.59 16.89
CA PHE A 154 -10.49 10.23 16.45
C PHE A 154 -10.72 11.48 17.30
N PHE A 155 -10.98 12.63 16.67
CA PHE A 155 -11.19 13.91 17.35
C PHE A 155 -12.68 14.27 17.44
N ASN A 156 -13.06 15.11 18.42
CA ASN A 156 -14.45 15.57 18.57
C ASN A 156 -14.83 16.67 17.56
N LYS A 157 -13.83 17.38 17.02
CA LYS A 157 -13.88 18.35 15.92
C LYS A 157 -12.59 18.21 15.08
N PRO A 158 -12.49 18.74 13.86
CA PRO A 158 -11.23 18.76 13.10
C PRO A 158 -10.09 19.37 13.93
N TYR A 159 -8.89 18.79 13.91
CA TYR A 159 -7.79 19.29 14.74
C TYR A 159 -7.39 20.71 14.31
N GLY A 160 -7.36 21.65 15.26
CA GLY A 160 -7.09 23.07 15.00
C GLY A 160 -8.30 23.90 14.57
N SER A 161 -9.50 23.31 14.47
CA SER A 161 -10.75 24.06 14.23
C SER A 161 -11.12 25.01 15.39
N GLN A 162 -10.85 24.65 16.64
CA GLN A 162 -11.16 25.49 17.78
C GLN A 162 -10.15 25.30 18.92
N PHE A 163 -10.17 26.21 19.90
CA PHE A 163 -9.34 26.06 21.07
C PHE A 163 -9.78 24.84 21.88
N LYS A 164 -8.81 24.05 22.37
CA LYS A 164 -9.05 22.77 23.06
C LYS A 164 -9.87 21.75 22.25
N THR A 165 -9.77 21.71 20.90
CA THR A 165 -10.16 20.49 20.17
C THR A 165 -9.48 19.29 20.82
N SER A 166 -10.27 18.33 21.31
CA SER A 166 -9.76 17.20 22.06
C SER A 166 -9.77 15.95 21.18
N LEU A 167 -8.85 15.05 21.48
CA LEU A 167 -9.02 13.67 21.10
C LEU A 167 -10.34 13.19 21.74
N LYS A 168 -11.23 12.59 20.95
CA LYS A 168 -12.45 11.95 21.43
C LYS A 168 -12.03 10.61 22.03
N ASN A 169 -11.52 9.71 21.18
CA ASN A 169 -11.01 8.40 21.57
C ASN A 169 -9.66 8.12 20.89
N ASP A 170 -8.86 7.26 21.52
CA ASP A 170 -7.64 6.65 20.98
C ASP A 170 -7.84 5.13 21.06
N TYR A 171 -8.26 4.50 19.96
CA TYR A 171 -8.69 3.09 19.93
C TYR A 171 -7.51 2.10 19.90
N LYS A 172 -6.52 2.35 20.75
CA LYS A 172 -5.35 1.49 20.93
C LYS A 172 -5.78 0.11 21.41
N GLY A 173 -5.39 -0.92 20.67
CA GLY A 173 -5.75 -2.32 20.94
C GLY A 173 -6.89 -2.87 20.08
N MET A 174 -7.66 -2.03 19.39
CA MET A 174 -8.62 -2.48 18.37
C MET A 174 -7.98 -2.46 16.98
N ASN A 175 -8.33 -3.43 16.13
CA ASN A 175 -7.83 -3.51 14.76
C ASN A 175 -8.64 -2.63 13.80
N ILE A 176 -8.69 -1.32 14.08
CA ILE A 176 -9.44 -0.32 13.30
C ILE A 176 -9.14 -0.38 11.79
N ALA A 177 -7.93 -0.80 11.41
CA ALA A 177 -7.55 -0.93 10.01
C ALA A 177 -8.30 -2.06 9.27
N ALA A 178 -8.88 -3.03 9.98
CA ALA A 178 -9.70 -4.08 9.39
C ALA A 178 -11.13 -3.63 9.07
N ASP A 179 -11.63 -2.59 9.75
CA ASP A 179 -13.01 -2.18 9.67
C ASP A 179 -13.27 -1.18 8.53
N GLN A 180 -14.46 -1.27 7.94
CA GLN A 180 -14.91 -0.38 6.88
C GLN A 180 -15.65 0.83 7.49
N PHE A 181 -15.29 2.03 7.03
CA PHE A 181 -15.81 3.31 7.51
C PHE A 181 -16.59 4.05 6.41
N THR A 182 -17.64 4.76 6.81
CA THR A 182 -18.37 5.70 5.96
C THR A 182 -18.09 7.15 6.39
N VAL A 183 -17.81 8.02 5.41
CA VAL A 183 -17.59 9.46 5.55
C VAL A 183 -18.92 10.20 5.47
N SER A 184 -19.37 10.79 6.57
CA SER A 184 -20.62 11.57 6.61
C SER A 184 -20.42 13.06 6.38
N ASP A 185 -19.23 13.61 6.66
CA ASP A 185 -18.93 15.04 6.59
C ASP A 185 -17.43 15.29 6.29
N ALA A 186 -17.10 16.46 5.72
CA ALA A 186 -15.75 16.83 5.30
C ALA A 186 -15.47 18.34 5.46
N VAL A 187 -14.34 18.68 6.08
CA VAL A 187 -13.97 20.05 6.42
C VAL A 187 -12.48 20.28 6.19
N LYS A 188 -12.11 21.38 5.53
CA LYS A 188 -10.72 21.87 5.45
C LYS A 188 -10.46 22.88 6.57
N VAL A 189 -9.39 22.69 7.33
CA VAL A 189 -8.94 23.59 8.40
C VAL A 189 -7.89 24.61 7.92
N ASN A 190 -7.63 25.64 8.72
CA ASN A 190 -6.72 26.76 8.45
C ASN A 190 -5.27 26.37 8.05
N ASN A 191 -4.83 25.13 8.30
CA ASN A 191 -3.53 24.60 7.82
C ASN A 191 -3.64 23.81 6.49
N ASP A 192 -4.70 24.04 5.73
CA ASP A 192 -5.10 23.38 4.47
C ASP A 192 -5.34 21.87 4.55
N GLN A 193 -5.22 21.24 5.73
CA GLN A 193 -5.55 19.84 5.92
C GLN A 193 -7.07 19.62 5.84
N THR A 194 -7.49 18.57 5.16
CA THR A 194 -8.89 18.10 5.20
C THR A 194 -9.05 17.07 6.31
N TYR A 195 -10.19 17.13 7.01
CA TYR A 195 -10.63 16.13 7.97
C TYR A 195 -11.97 15.58 7.51
N TYR A 196 -12.16 14.28 7.67
CA TYR A 196 -13.41 13.57 7.43
C TYR A 196 -14.04 13.15 8.75
N TYR A 197 -15.35 13.27 8.87
CA TYR A 197 -16.10 12.59 9.92
C TYR A 197 -16.41 11.18 9.45
N VAL A 198 -15.83 10.20 10.14
CA VAL A 198 -15.95 8.78 9.81
C VAL A 198 -16.74 8.05 10.88
N THR A 199 -17.55 7.08 10.45
CA THR A 199 -18.27 6.14 11.32
C THR A 199 -18.04 4.73 10.82
N ASP A 200 -17.66 3.82 11.71
CA ASP A 200 -17.52 2.39 11.43
C ASP A 200 -18.88 1.78 11.04
N LYS A 201 -18.86 0.95 9.99
CA LYS A 201 -20.04 0.33 9.39
C LYS A 201 -20.67 -0.75 10.27
N ASN A 202 -19.85 -1.48 11.04
CA ASN A 202 -20.27 -2.61 11.87
C ASN A 202 -20.45 -2.18 13.35
N ASN A 203 -19.72 -1.17 13.81
CA ASN A 203 -19.77 -0.68 15.18
C ASN A 203 -19.88 0.86 15.23
N GLN A 204 -21.09 1.38 15.07
CA GLN A 204 -21.36 2.82 14.99
C GLN A 204 -20.84 3.67 16.18
N LEU A 205 -20.47 3.07 17.32
CA LEU A 205 -19.82 3.78 18.43
C LEU A 205 -18.40 4.27 18.06
N VAL A 206 -17.72 3.57 17.15
CA VAL A 206 -16.41 3.91 16.61
C VAL A 206 -16.57 4.99 15.52
N ASN A 207 -16.67 6.25 15.97
CA ASN A 207 -16.83 7.41 15.08
C ASN A 207 -16.08 8.66 15.56
N GLY A 208 -15.83 9.60 14.65
CA GLY A 208 -15.24 10.91 14.93
C GLY A 208 -14.48 11.53 13.75
N TRP A 209 -13.82 12.66 13.98
CA TRP A 209 -13.01 13.33 12.96
C TRP A 209 -11.61 12.72 12.84
N VAL A 210 -11.21 12.37 11.62
CA VAL A 210 -9.85 11.91 11.27
C VAL A 210 -9.28 12.77 10.14
N ASN A 211 -7.95 12.87 10.05
CA ASN A 211 -7.32 13.56 8.92
C ASN A 211 -7.48 12.74 7.64
N SER A 212 -7.81 13.37 6.51
CA SER A 212 -8.11 12.68 5.24
C SER A 212 -6.94 11.86 4.72
N VAL A 213 -5.68 12.18 5.08
CA VAL A 213 -4.49 11.41 4.68
C VAL A 213 -4.49 9.97 5.20
N TYR A 214 -5.33 9.67 6.20
CA TYR A 214 -5.48 8.32 6.76
C TYR A 214 -6.65 7.54 6.16
N PHE A 215 -7.49 8.16 5.31
CA PHE A 215 -8.62 7.48 4.68
C PHE A 215 -8.24 6.99 3.29
N SER A 216 -8.54 5.72 2.99
CA SER A 216 -8.30 5.12 1.67
C SER A 216 -9.51 4.34 1.20
N ASN A 217 -9.85 4.43 -0.08
CA ASN A 217 -10.84 3.53 -0.69
C ASN A 217 -10.23 2.15 -1.03
N THR A 218 -8.91 1.98 -0.92
CA THR A 218 -8.23 0.69 -1.06
C THR A 218 -8.37 -0.13 0.22
N ILE A 219 -8.78 -1.40 0.08
CA ILE A 219 -8.82 -2.35 1.20
C ILE A 219 -7.41 -2.57 1.79
N THR A 220 -7.29 -2.39 3.10
CA THR A 220 -6.02 -2.60 3.82
C THR A 220 -5.70 -4.10 3.93
N ASP A 221 -4.44 -4.45 4.19
CA ASP A 221 -4.08 -5.86 4.40
C ASP A 221 -4.70 -6.43 5.69
N ALA A 222 -4.95 -5.58 6.70
CA ALA A 222 -5.71 -5.96 7.89
C ALA A 222 -7.17 -6.33 7.56
N ALA A 223 -7.82 -5.56 6.69
CA ALA A 223 -9.19 -5.82 6.23
C ALA A 223 -9.26 -7.02 5.27
N LYS A 224 -8.27 -7.20 4.37
CA LYS A 224 -8.13 -8.42 3.57
C LYS A 224 -8.01 -9.65 4.48
N LYS A 225 -7.13 -9.60 5.49
CA LYS A 225 -6.94 -10.72 6.43
C LYS A 225 -8.22 -11.01 7.22
N ALA A 226 -8.89 -9.98 7.75
CA ALA A 226 -10.15 -10.16 8.48
C ALA A 226 -11.25 -10.76 7.59
N ASN A 227 -11.41 -10.27 6.36
CA ASN A 227 -12.37 -10.83 5.40
C ASN A 227 -12.02 -12.26 5.01
N ASN A 228 -10.74 -12.58 4.79
CA ASN A 228 -10.28 -13.93 4.50
C ASN A 228 -10.61 -14.88 5.66
N SER A 229 -10.26 -14.53 6.90
CA SER A 229 -10.62 -15.33 8.07
C SER A 229 -12.15 -15.48 8.25
N ALA A 230 -12.93 -14.41 8.06
CA ALA A 230 -14.39 -14.45 8.15
C ALA A 230 -15.09 -15.20 7.00
N ASN A 231 -14.35 -15.50 5.93
CA ASN A 231 -14.82 -16.25 4.77
C ASN A 231 -14.17 -17.63 4.63
N ALA A 232 -13.25 -18.02 5.51
CA ALA A 232 -12.54 -19.29 5.36
C ALA A 232 -13.44 -20.50 5.64
N ILE A 233 -13.13 -21.63 5.03
CA ILE A 233 -13.51 -22.96 5.53
C ILE A 233 -12.35 -23.54 6.33
N HIS A 234 -12.64 -24.36 7.34
CA HIS A 234 -11.63 -25.03 8.15
C HIS A 234 -11.40 -26.44 7.62
N VAL A 235 -10.23 -26.73 7.05
CA VAL A 235 -9.94 -28.05 6.46
C VAL A 235 -9.02 -28.84 7.37
N LYS A 236 -9.49 -30.01 7.81
CA LYS A 236 -8.72 -30.99 8.58
C LYS A 236 -8.24 -32.10 7.67
N TYR A 237 -6.92 -32.26 7.57
CA TYR A 237 -6.30 -33.33 6.80
C TYR A 237 -5.98 -34.49 7.71
N VAL A 238 -6.47 -35.68 7.37
CA VAL A 238 -6.25 -36.91 8.12
C VAL A 238 -5.57 -37.97 7.25
N ASP A 239 -4.88 -38.91 7.88
CA ASP A 239 -4.28 -40.02 7.16
C ASP A 239 -5.38 -40.97 6.62
N SER A 240 -5.34 -41.24 5.31
CA SER A 240 -6.18 -42.28 4.68
C SER A 240 -6.01 -43.67 5.31
N ALA A 241 -4.85 -43.99 5.87
CA ALA A 241 -4.59 -45.24 6.59
C ALA A 241 -5.03 -45.19 8.07
N ASN A 242 -5.25 -43.99 8.63
CA ASN A 242 -5.71 -43.79 10.00
C ASN A 242 -6.52 -42.50 10.14
N LEU A 243 -7.84 -42.61 9.91
CA LEU A 243 -8.82 -41.53 9.95
C LEU A 243 -8.85 -40.74 11.27
N GLY A 244 -8.37 -41.32 12.38
CA GLY A 244 -8.29 -40.65 13.69
C GLY A 244 -7.07 -39.72 13.84
N SER A 245 -6.11 -39.79 12.92
CA SER A 245 -4.86 -39.01 13.00
C SER A 245 -4.94 -37.75 12.14
N VAL A 246 -5.11 -36.59 12.79
CA VAL A 246 -5.00 -35.28 12.13
C VAL A 246 -3.53 -34.99 11.81
N LEU A 247 -3.24 -34.82 10.53
CA LEU A 247 -1.90 -34.54 9.99
C LEU A 247 -1.61 -33.03 9.94
N MET A 248 -2.60 -32.25 9.50
CA MET A 248 -2.53 -30.78 9.49
C MET A 248 -3.94 -30.17 9.40
N GLU A 249 -4.08 -28.92 9.82
CA GLU A 249 -5.30 -28.12 9.65
C GLU A 249 -4.98 -26.83 8.88
N LYS A 250 -5.88 -26.39 8.00
CA LYS A 250 -5.73 -25.14 7.23
C LYS A 250 -7.05 -24.40 7.07
N ASP A 251 -6.99 -23.08 7.25
CA ASP A 251 -8.05 -22.17 6.83
C ASP A 251 -7.89 -21.88 5.34
N LEU A 252 -8.88 -22.25 4.53
CA LEU A 252 -8.86 -22.03 3.08
C LEU A 252 -9.95 -21.04 2.67
N ASN A 253 -9.63 -20.18 1.71
CA ASN A 253 -10.62 -19.39 0.96
C ASN A 253 -10.74 -19.96 -0.46
N PRO A 254 -11.71 -20.87 -0.71
CA PRO A 254 -12.08 -21.23 -2.07
C PRO A 254 -12.49 -20.01 -2.90
N ALA A 255 -12.44 -20.15 -4.22
CA ALA A 255 -12.94 -19.12 -5.12
C ALA A 255 -14.47 -19.02 -5.06
N ASN A 256 -15.03 -17.94 -5.61
CA ASN A 256 -16.46 -17.81 -5.92
C ASN A 256 -17.42 -17.96 -4.72
N LEU A 257 -17.13 -17.28 -3.59
CA LEU A 257 -18.06 -17.19 -2.46
C LEU A 257 -19.40 -16.61 -2.90
N SER A 258 -20.48 -17.37 -2.73
CA SER A 258 -21.84 -16.96 -3.05
C SER A 258 -22.35 -15.88 -2.08
N SER A 259 -23.35 -15.09 -2.51
CA SER A 259 -24.06 -14.15 -1.64
C SER A 259 -24.77 -14.84 -0.45
N ALA A 260 -25.02 -16.15 -0.54
CA ALA A 260 -25.54 -16.97 0.56
C ALA A 260 -24.46 -17.42 1.56
N GLY A 261 -23.18 -17.04 1.35
CA GLY A 261 -22.07 -17.40 2.21
C GLY A 261 -21.53 -18.83 1.98
N THR A 262 -21.72 -19.39 0.79
CA THR A 262 -21.31 -20.76 0.45
C THR A 262 -20.36 -20.84 -0.74
N TYR A 263 -19.58 -21.91 -0.79
CA TYR A 263 -18.67 -22.29 -1.87
C TYR A 263 -19.16 -23.53 -2.61
N SER A 264 -18.86 -23.64 -3.91
CA SER A 264 -19.12 -24.86 -4.66
C SER A 264 -18.16 -25.99 -4.24
N SER A 265 -18.60 -27.24 -4.39
CA SER A 265 -17.73 -28.41 -4.19
C SER A 265 -16.47 -28.36 -5.05
N ASP A 266 -16.53 -27.82 -6.27
CA ASP A 266 -15.39 -27.78 -7.19
C ASP A 266 -14.36 -26.72 -6.77
N ASP A 267 -14.81 -25.53 -6.36
CA ASP A 267 -13.93 -24.50 -5.79
C ASP A 267 -13.24 -25.00 -4.51
N VAL A 268 -13.98 -25.70 -3.64
CA VAL A 268 -13.45 -26.33 -2.42
C VAL A 268 -12.41 -27.39 -2.78
N ASN A 269 -12.71 -28.29 -3.71
CA ASN A 269 -11.80 -29.36 -4.14
C ASN A 269 -10.52 -28.80 -4.80
N ALA A 270 -10.63 -27.74 -5.59
CA ALA A 270 -9.48 -27.03 -6.18
C ALA A 270 -8.62 -26.36 -5.10
N SER A 271 -9.24 -25.66 -4.14
CA SER A 271 -8.55 -25.04 -3.02
C SER A 271 -7.80 -26.08 -2.15
N ILE A 272 -8.46 -27.20 -1.85
CA ILE A 272 -7.86 -28.33 -1.12
C ILE A 272 -6.62 -28.86 -1.85
N LYS A 273 -6.70 -29.13 -3.17
CA LYS A 273 -5.56 -29.59 -3.98
C LYS A 273 -4.41 -28.58 -3.96
N ASN A 274 -4.69 -27.30 -4.23
CA ASN A 274 -3.69 -26.25 -4.27
C ASN A 274 -3.00 -26.08 -2.90
N SER A 275 -3.75 -26.16 -1.80
CA SER A 275 -3.20 -26.01 -0.45
C SER A 275 -2.33 -27.19 0.01
N LEU A 276 -2.39 -28.35 -0.65
CA LEU A 276 -1.50 -29.48 -0.39
C LEU A 276 -0.16 -29.34 -1.10
N VAL A 277 0.01 -28.42 -2.04
CA VAL A 277 1.25 -28.29 -2.79
C VAL A 277 2.43 -27.97 -1.86
N GLY A 278 3.49 -28.77 -1.94
CA GLY A 278 4.68 -28.64 -1.09
C GLY A 278 4.62 -29.38 0.26
N THR A 279 3.47 -29.95 0.64
CA THR A 279 3.28 -30.61 1.96
C THR A 279 3.81 -32.04 2.06
N GLY A 280 4.08 -32.72 0.94
CA GLY A 280 4.44 -34.14 0.91
C GLY A 280 3.26 -35.11 0.98
N PHE A 281 2.03 -34.59 0.88
CA PHE A 281 0.79 -35.38 0.86
C PHE A 281 0.09 -35.27 -0.50
N VAL A 282 -0.58 -36.35 -0.92
CA VAL A 282 -1.22 -36.51 -2.23
C VAL A 282 -2.62 -37.11 -2.11
N ASN A 283 -3.34 -37.19 -3.22
CA ASN A 283 -4.67 -37.80 -3.35
C ASN A 283 -5.71 -37.30 -2.31
N PRO A 284 -5.99 -35.99 -2.23
CA PRO A 284 -7.05 -35.47 -1.38
C PRO A 284 -8.42 -36.06 -1.75
N VAL A 285 -9.08 -36.67 -0.79
CA VAL A 285 -10.48 -37.10 -0.90
C VAL A 285 -11.27 -36.50 0.25
N ARG A 286 -12.30 -35.72 -0.08
CA ARG A 286 -13.25 -35.16 0.89
C ARG A 286 -14.15 -36.26 1.43
N GLN A 287 -14.41 -36.22 2.74
CA GLN A 287 -15.23 -37.23 3.42
C GLN A 287 -16.72 -36.86 3.50
N ASP A 288 -17.09 -35.64 3.06
CA ASP A 288 -18.47 -35.21 2.91
C ASP A 288 -18.92 -35.21 1.44
N THR A 289 -20.22 -35.42 1.21
CA THR A 289 -20.84 -35.44 -0.13
C THR A 289 -21.55 -34.11 -0.47
N ASN A 290 -21.24 -33.01 0.21
CA ASN A 290 -21.97 -31.75 0.01
C ASN A 290 -21.58 -31.08 -1.31
N THR A 291 -22.57 -30.61 -2.08
CA THR A 291 -22.33 -29.83 -3.30
C THR A 291 -22.10 -28.34 -3.01
N SER A 292 -22.47 -27.87 -1.82
CA SER A 292 -22.37 -26.48 -1.34
C SER A 292 -21.85 -26.49 0.10
N ILE A 293 -20.77 -25.76 0.38
CA ILE A 293 -20.09 -25.72 1.69
C ILE A 293 -20.16 -24.29 2.23
N ALA A 294 -20.74 -24.07 3.41
CA ALA A 294 -20.78 -22.74 4.02
C ALA A 294 -19.40 -22.31 4.55
N LYS A 295 -19.10 -21.02 4.48
CA LYS A 295 -17.95 -20.43 5.17
C LYS A 295 -18.06 -20.66 6.70
N GLY A 296 -16.93 -20.90 7.36
CA GLY A 296 -16.86 -21.30 8.76
C GLY A 296 -17.13 -22.80 9.01
N ASN A 297 -17.58 -23.58 8.01
CA ASN A 297 -17.72 -25.02 8.19
C ASN A 297 -16.35 -25.72 8.27
N THR A 298 -16.32 -26.82 9.02
CA THR A 298 -15.20 -27.76 9.01
C THR A 298 -15.41 -28.83 7.92
N VAL A 299 -14.34 -29.13 7.18
CA VAL A 299 -14.29 -30.16 6.12
C VAL A 299 -13.16 -31.13 6.47
N THR A 300 -13.45 -32.44 6.45
CA THR A 300 -12.41 -33.48 6.65
C THR A 300 -11.97 -34.05 5.31
N VAL A 301 -10.65 -34.13 5.11
CA VAL A 301 -10.00 -34.61 3.90
C VAL A 301 -9.02 -35.71 4.26
N THR A 302 -9.19 -36.90 3.70
CA THR A 302 -8.15 -37.94 3.74
C THR A 302 -7.09 -37.66 2.69
N VAL A 303 -5.82 -37.89 3.04
CA VAL A 303 -4.68 -37.85 2.13
C VAL A 303 -3.79 -39.07 2.29
N ASN A 304 -3.03 -39.40 1.24
CA ASN A 304 -1.91 -40.35 1.32
C ASN A 304 -0.58 -39.59 1.49
N LYS A 305 0.42 -40.20 2.13
CA LYS A 305 1.80 -39.73 2.03
C LYS A 305 2.31 -39.91 0.59
N GLY A 306 2.97 -38.89 0.03
CA GLY A 306 3.54 -38.95 -1.31
C GLY A 306 4.62 -40.03 -1.45
N ALA A 307 4.68 -40.69 -2.60
CA ALA A 307 5.69 -41.70 -2.89
C ALA A 307 7.12 -41.15 -2.75
N THR A 308 8.07 -41.97 -2.28
CA THR A 308 9.47 -41.53 -2.15
C THR A 308 10.07 -41.21 -3.52
N GLN A 309 10.68 -40.03 -3.64
CA GLN A 309 11.39 -39.55 -4.82
C GLN A 309 12.89 -39.62 -4.59
N PHE A 310 13.64 -40.03 -5.61
CA PHE A 310 15.09 -40.12 -5.60
C PHE A 310 15.65 -39.29 -6.76
N LEU A 311 16.16 -38.10 -6.45
CA LEU A 311 16.83 -37.25 -7.44
C LEU A 311 18.27 -37.71 -7.64
N ASN A 312 18.84 -37.38 -8.79
CA ASN A 312 20.24 -37.60 -9.12
C ASN A 312 20.81 -36.39 -9.89
N THR A 313 22.09 -36.41 -10.25
CA THR A 313 22.75 -35.27 -10.92
C THR A 313 22.10 -34.85 -12.23
N ASN A 314 21.42 -35.76 -12.95
CA ASN A 314 20.80 -35.46 -14.24
C ASN A 314 19.50 -34.66 -14.13
N ASN A 315 18.90 -34.61 -12.93
CA ASN A 315 17.78 -33.70 -12.61
C ASN A 315 18.24 -32.24 -12.51
N PHE A 316 19.55 -31.97 -12.44
CA PHE A 316 20.10 -30.62 -12.30
C PHE A 316 20.85 -30.22 -13.57
N ALA A 317 20.37 -29.18 -14.24
CA ALA A 317 20.89 -28.70 -15.52
C ALA A 317 21.75 -27.43 -15.35
N PRO A 318 23.05 -27.45 -15.62
CA PRO A 318 23.88 -26.26 -15.58
C PRO A 318 23.67 -25.40 -16.83
N TYR A 319 23.22 -24.17 -16.62
CA TYR A 319 23.14 -23.13 -17.63
C TYR A 319 24.26 -22.11 -17.41
N VAL A 320 24.95 -21.74 -18.47
CA VAL A 320 26.03 -20.75 -18.43
C VAL A 320 25.56 -19.44 -19.03
N VAL A 321 25.78 -18.35 -18.31
CA VAL A 321 25.48 -16.98 -18.72
C VAL A 321 26.73 -16.34 -19.31
N THR A 322 26.72 -16.07 -20.61
CA THR A 322 27.77 -15.31 -21.30
C THR A 322 27.43 -13.82 -21.33
N ASN A 323 28.47 -12.96 -21.43
CA ASN A 323 28.34 -11.50 -21.53
C ASN A 323 27.52 -10.86 -20.39
N ALA A 324 27.56 -11.45 -19.19
CA ALA A 324 26.74 -11.04 -18.05
C ALA A 324 26.82 -9.51 -17.79
N GLY A 325 25.66 -8.84 -17.75
CA GLY A 325 25.53 -7.37 -17.72
C GLY A 325 25.23 -6.68 -19.07
N ASN A 326 25.41 -7.34 -20.22
CA ASN A 326 25.22 -6.73 -21.55
C ASN A 326 23.83 -6.96 -22.18
N TYR A 327 23.55 -6.26 -23.29
CA TYR A 327 22.31 -6.41 -24.07
C TYR A 327 22.13 -7.81 -24.70
N ASN A 328 23.22 -8.51 -25.01
CA ASN A 328 23.23 -9.81 -25.70
C ASN A 328 23.47 -11.01 -24.77
N GLN A 329 23.05 -10.92 -23.50
CA GLN A 329 23.14 -12.02 -22.55
C GLN A 329 22.27 -13.20 -22.98
N GLN A 330 22.84 -14.40 -22.96
CA GLN A 330 22.11 -15.66 -23.17
C GLN A 330 22.52 -16.68 -22.12
N ALA A 331 21.57 -17.49 -21.67
CA ALA A 331 21.81 -18.64 -20.82
C ALA A 331 21.67 -19.92 -21.65
N ASN A 332 22.74 -20.68 -21.79
CA ASN A 332 22.75 -21.92 -22.58
C ASN A 332 23.13 -23.12 -21.69
N LEU A 333 22.48 -24.26 -21.90
CA LEU A 333 22.85 -25.52 -21.25
C LEU A 333 24.31 -25.85 -21.58
N ASN A 334 25.12 -26.16 -20.56
CA ASN A 334 26.54 -26.42 -20.75
C ASN A 334 26.88 -27.89 -20.40
N ASN A 335 27.17 -28.67 -21.43
CA ASN A 335 27.45 -30.10 -21.29
C ASN A 335 28.78 -30.39 -20.57
N ASP A 336 29.78 -29.51 -20.66
CA ASP A 336 31.06 -29.69 -19.97
C ASP A 336 30.89 -29.52 -18.45
N VAL A 337 30.13 -28.51 -18.03
CA VAL A 337 29.74 -28.31 -16.62
C VAL A 337 28.84 -29.45 -16.15
N GLN A 338 27.91 -29.95 -16.97
CA GLN A 338 27.07 -31.11 -16.63
C GLN A 338 27.94 -32.36 -16.39
N SER A 339 28.96 -32.56 -17.23
CA SER A 339 29.94 -33.64 -17.11
C SER A 339 30.82 -33.52 -15.86
N LYS A 340 31.19 -32.29 -15.45
CA LYS A 340 31.86 -32.06 -14.15
C LYS A 340 30.92 -32.31 -12.97
N MET A 341 29.67 -31.86 -13.05
CA MET A 341 28.67 -32.08 -12.00
C MET A 341 28.38 -33.57 -11.75
N SER A 342 28.32 -34.40 -12.79
CA SER A 342 28.06 -35.84 -12.66
C SER A 342 29.20 -36.63 -11.99
N THR A 343 30.40 -36.06 -11.83
CA THR A 343 31.50 -36.69 -11.06
C THR A 343 31.34 -36.57 -9.54
N LEU A 344 30.28 -35.89 -9.05
CA LEU A 344 30.01 -35.67 -7.63
C LEU A 344 30.05 -36.97 -6.81
N GLN A 345 30.94 -37.03 -5.82
CA GLN A 345 31.03 -38.13 -4.86
C GLN A 345 30.42 -37.69 -3.51
N LEU A 346 29.49 -38.50 -3.00
CA LEU A 346 28.85 -38.31 -1.70
C LEU A 346 28.61 -39.69 -1.06
N SER A 347 28.62 -39.75 0.27
CA SER A 347 28.16 -40.93 1.01
C SER A 347 26.66 -41.17 0.82
N SER A 348 26.19 -42.39 1.07
CA SER A 348 24.77 -42.73 0.95
C SER A 348 23.85 -41.85 1.79
N ASP A 349 24.28 -41.41 2.97
CA ASP A 349 23.45 -40.55 3.83
C ASP A 349 23.44 -39.09 3.39
N GLN A 350 24.54 -38.59 2.80
CA GLN A 350 24.54 -37.30 2.11
C GLN A 350 23.64 -37.32 0.87
N TRP A 351 23.64 -38.42 0.10
CA TRP A 351 22.70 -38.61 -1.01
C TRP A 351 21.24 -38.52 -0.55
N LYS A 352 20.86 -39.26 0.51
CA LYS A 352 19.51 -39.19 1.08
C LYS A 352 19.16 -37.78 1.56
N ALA A 353 20.06 -37.13 2.31
CA ALA A 353 19.82 -35.81 2.90
C ALA A 353 19.65 -34.66 1.88
N LEU A 354 20.20 -34.81 0.66
CA LEU A 354 20.17 -33.78 -0.38
C LEU A 354 19.19 -34.08 -1.52
N PHE A 355 18.95 -35.36 -1.82
CA PHE A 355 18.28 -35.78 -3.05
C PHE A 355 17.09 -36.73 -2.84
N GLN A 356 16.85 -37.23 -1.63
CA GLN A 356 15.64 -37.99 -1.31
C GLN A 356 14.57 -37.09 -0.69
N GLY A 357 13.32 -37.30 -1.08
CA GLY A 357 12.13 -36.65 -0.51
C GLY A 357 10.87 -37.44 -0.81
N ASN A 358 9.71 -36.84 -0.58
CA ASN A 358 8.41 -37.40 -0.97
C ASN A 358 7.78 -36.59 -2.11
N ALA A 359 6.96 -37.22 -2.94
CA ALA A 359 6.16 -36.56 -3.95
C ALA A 359 5.27 -35.48 -3.30
N ASN A 360 5.12 -34.36 -3.99
CA ASN A 360 4.48 -33.15 -3.54
C ASN A 360 5.11 -32.50 -2.29
N GLN A 361 6.31 -32.89 -1.86
CA GLN A 361 7.08 -32.20 -0.81
C GLN A 361 7.93 -31.11 -1.43
N THR A 362 8.00 -29.92 -0.82
CA THR A 362 8.93 -28.86 -1.26
C THR A 362 10.38 -29.32 -1.17
N PHE A 363 11.15 -29.09 -2.24
CA PHE A 363 12.58 -29.37 -2.28
C PHE A 363 13.35 -28.44 -1.33
N ASN A 364 14.23 -29.01 -0.50
CA ASN A 364 15.02 -28.24 0.45
C ASN A 364 16.23 -27.56 -0.23
N PHE A 365 15.93 -26.57 -1.08
CA PHE A 365 16.95 -25.84 -1.84
C PHE A 365 18.00 -25.18 -0.93
N ASN A 366 17.63 -24.71 0.26
CA ASN A 366 18.58 -24.09 1.19
C ASN A 366 19.64 -25.08 1.69
N ASN A 367 19.24 -26.32 2.04
CA ASN A 367 20.20 -27.37 2.42
C ASN A 367 21.08 -27.80 1.25
N PHE A 368 20.47 -27.94 0.05
CA PHE A 368 21.16 -28.27 -1.18
C PHE A 368 22.22 -27.21 -1.56
N GLU A 369 21.84 -25.93 -1.56
CA GLU A 369 22.74 -24.81 -1.86
C GLU A 369 23.88 -24.72 -0.83
N ALA A 370 23.58 -24.78 0.46
CA ALA A 370 24.59 -24.75 1.52
C ALA A 370 25.59 -25.92 1.43
N SER A 371 25.15 -27.08 0.94
CA SER A 371 25.96 -28.29 0.86
C SER A 371 26.80 -28.39 -0.43
N LEU A 372 26.27 -27.94 -1.57
CA LEU A 372 26.89 -28.15 -2.89
C LEU A 372 27.27 -26.87 -3.63
N LEU A 373 26.60 -25.74 -3.38
CA LEU A 373 26.71 -24.51 -4.18
C LEU A 373 27.29 -23.30 -3.43
N ALA A 374 27.40 -23.35 -2.11
CA ALA A 374 28.06 -22.32 -1.29
C ALA A 374 29.58 -22.21 -1.62
N PRO A 375 30.24 -21.07 -1.35
CA PRO A 375 31.67 -20.89 -1.63
C PRO A 375 32.55 -22.05 -1.14
N GLY A 376 33.37 -22.59 -2.03
CA GLY A 376 34.25 -23.74 -1.74
C GLY A 376 33.56 -25.11 -1.74
N LYS A 377 32.29 -25.22 -2.15
CA LYS A 377 31.59 -26.50 -2.35
C LYS A 377 31.73 -27.04 -3.78
N ALA A 378 31.48 -28.33 -3.94
CA ALA A 378 31.81 -29.11 -5.15
C ALA A 378 31.16 -28.59 -6.46
N TRP A 379 30.01 -27.92 -6.39
CA TRP A 379 29.30 -27.34 -7.53
C TRP A 379 29.30 -25.80 -7.51
N ASN A 380 30.06 -25.14 -6.62
CA ASN A 380 30.13 -23.68 -6.57
C ASN A 380 30.94 -23.08 -7.72
N GLN A 381 32.06 -23.70 -8.08
CA GLN A 381 32.92 -23.21 -9.15
C GLN A 381 33.58 -24.36 -9.90
N PHE A 382 33.67 -24.23 -11.22
CA PHE A 382 34.41 -25.15 -12.08
C PHE A 382 35.43 -24.39 -12.94
N THR A 383 36.61 -24.96 -13.10
CA THR A 383 37.58 -24.55 -14.12
C THR A 383 37.64 -25.63 -15.19
N ILE A 384 37.34 -25.26 -16.43
CA ILE A 384 37.33 -26.17 -17.59
C ILE A 384 38.02 -25.44 -18.74
N ASN A 385 39.17 -25.97 -19.17
CA ASN A 385 40.11 -25.24 -20.06
C ASN A 385 40.41 -23.85 -19.46
N ASP A 386 40.50 -22.81 -20.29
CA ASP A 386 40.77 -21.42 -19.86
C ASP A 386 39.56 -20.68 -19.27
N LYS A 387 38.47 -21.40 -18.91
CA LYS A 387 37.20 -20.82 -18.46
C LYS A 387 36.89 -21.17 -17.01
N THR A 388 36.48 -20.17 -16.24
CA THR A 388 35.99 -20.32 -14.87
C THR A 388 34.50 -20.05 -14.81
N TYR A 389 33.73 -21.03 -14.33
CA TYR A 389 32.28 -20.99 -14.20
C TYR A 389 31.94 -20.85 -12.71
N THR A 390 31.30 -19.77 -12.29
CA THR A 390 30.98 -19.50 -10.87
C THR A 390 29.48 -19.45 -10.65
N TYR A 391 29.00 -20.15 -9.63
CA TYR A 391 27.59 -20.28 -9.30
C TYR A 391 26.89 -18.94 -9.05
N ASN A 392 25.75 -18.72 -9.72
CA ASN A 392 24.91 -17.54 -9.60
C ASN A 392 23.66 -17.86 -8.76
N ALA A 393 23.69 -17.47 -7.48
CA ALA A 393 22.65 -17.79 -6.49
C ALA A 393 21.31 -17.13 -6.80
N ASN A 394 21.32 -15.82 -7.05
CA ASN A 394 20.09 -15.05 -7.24
C ASN A 394 19.35 -15.44 -8.53
N PHE A 395 20.05 -15.73 -9.62
CA PHE A 395 19.39 -16.22 -10.84
C PHE A 395 18.84 -17.63 -10.62
N THR A 396 19.64 -18.55 -10.07
CA THR A 396 19.20 -19.92 -9.76
C THR A 396 17.97 -19.96 -8.88
N ARG A 397 17.95 -19.18 -7.80
CA ARG A 397 16.81 -19.12 -6.88
C ARG A 397 15.54 -18.62 -7.57
N ASN A 398 15.63 -17.58 -8.41
CA ASN A 398 14.47 -16.97 -9.04
C ASN A 398 13.94 -17.75 -10.26
N ALA A 399 14.83 -18.34 -11.06
CA ALA A 399 14.48 -19.09 -12.27
C ALA A 399 13.73 -20.41 -11.97
N ASN A 400 13.98 -21.03 -10.81
CA ASN A 400 13.29 -22.25 -10.38
C ASN A 400 12.10 -21.99 -9.43
N LYS A 401 11.64 -20.74 -9.31
CA LYS A 401 10.39 -20.46 -8.60
C LYS A 401 9.19 -20.75 -9.50
N VAL A 402 8.30 -21.65 -9.06
CA VAL A 402 7.05 -22.00 -9.76
C VAL A 402 5.96 -21.00 -9.37
N SER A 403 5.28 -20.41 -10.34
CA SER A 403 4.10 -19.55 -10.10
C SER A 403 2.96 -20.34 -9.45
N LEU A 404 2.23 -19.72 -8.52
CA LEU A 404 1.05 -20.35 -7.93
C LEU A 404 -0.16 -20.27 -8.88
N SER A 405 -0.88 -21.38 -9.02
CA SER A 405 -2.14 -21.46 -9.79
C SER A 405 -3.36 -20.97 -8.99
N ASP A 406 -3.16 -19.94 -8.14
CA ASP A 406 -4.19 -19.34 -7.28
C ASP A 406 -4.63 -17.94 -7.74
N GLY A 407 -4.13 -17.47 -8.89
CA GLY A 407 -4.39 -16.14 -9.43
C GLY A 407 -3.59 -15.03 -8.76
N THR A 408 -2.67 -15.35 -7.85
CA THR A 408 -1.73 -14.39 -7.26
C THR A 408 -0.38 -14.44 -7.97
N ASN A 409 0.33 -13.30 -8.03
CA ASN A 409 1.69 -13.22 -8.58
C ASN A 409 2.75 -13.87 -7.65
N ASN A 410 2.34 -14.67 -6.67
CA ASN A 410 3.23 -15.34 -5.74
C ASN A 410 3.90 -16.53 -6.42
N LYS A 411 5.14 -16.83 -5.99
CA LYS A 411 5.86 -18.00 -6.44
C LYS A 411 6.37 -18.83 -5.26
N ARG A 412 6.50 -20.14 -5.46
CA ARG A 412 7.01 -21.10 -4.48
C ARG A 412 8.25 -21.82 -5.01
N ASP A 413 8.94 -22.54 -4.13
CA ASP A 413 9.94 -23.53 -4.54
C ASP A 413 9.28 -24.75 -5.21
N MET A 414 10.05 -25.42 -6.06
CA MET A 414 9.66 -26.69 -6.68
C MET A 414 9.50 -27.80 -5.63
N THR A 415 8.70 -28.80 -5.98
CA THR A 415 8.59 -30.06 -5.26
C THR A 415 9.56 -31.12 -5.80
N TYR A 416 9.81 -32.19 -5.04
CA TYR A 416 10.71 -33.26 -5.48
C TYR A 416 10.25 -33.94 -6.78
N ASP A 417 8.96 -34.15 -6.99
CA ASP A 417 8.38 -34.74 -8.20
C ASP A 417 8.35 -33.77 -9.39
N GLU A 418 8.23 -32.46 -9.18
CA GLU A 418 8.48 -31.46 -10.24
C GLU A 418 9.93 -31.49 -10.72
N ILE A 419 10.91 -31.67 -9.82
CA ILE A 419 12.33 -31.82 -10.19
C ILE A 419 12.62 -33.20 -10.79
N ALA A 420 11.90 -34.24 -10.38
CA ALA A 420 12.04 -35.60 -10.93
C ALA A 420 11.50 -35.69 -12.37
N SER A 421 10.39 -35.02 -12.66
CA SER A 421 9.70 -34.98 -13.96
C SER A 421 10.26 -33.93 -14.92
N GLY A 422 10.80 -32.84 -14.41
CA GLY A 422 11.46 -31.77 -15.16
C GLY A 422 12.97 -31.72 -14.93
N LYS A 423 13.52 -30.50 -14.93
CA LYS A 423 14.90 -30.22 -14.48
C LYS A 423 14.93 -28.99 -13.59
N PHE A 424 15.82 -29.00 -12.61
CA PHE A 424 16.20 -27.84 -11.82
C PHE A 424 17.41 -27.17 -12.48
N ASN A 425 17.28 -25.91 -12.87
CA ASN A 425 18.34 -25.18 -13.58
C ASN A 425 19.32 -24.52 -12.60
N ILE A 426 20.61 -24.80 -12.71
CA ILE A 426 21.66 -24.16 -11.91
C ILE A 426 22.43 -23.22 -12.83
N TYR A 427 22.53 -21.94 -12.48
CA TYR A 427 23.17 -20.95 -13.33
C TYR A 427 24.59 -20.63 -12.90
N TYR A 428 25.46 -20.45 -13.88
CA TYR A 428 26.87 -20.11 -13.72
C TYR A 428 27.27 -18.92 -14.59
N ASP A 429 27.98 -17.96 -14.00
CA ASP A 429 28.63 -16.87 -14.73
C ASP A 429 30.01 -17.34 -15.21
N VAL A 430 30.34 -17.09 -16.48
CA VAL A 430 31.64 -17.51 -17.07
C VAL A 430 32.63 -16.36 -17.22
N LYS A 431 33.84 -16.57 -16.70
CA LYS A 431 35.01 -15.71 -16.90
C LYS A 431 36.04 -16.42 -17.78
N ASP A 432 36.59 -15.70 -18.75
CA ASP A 432 37.70 -16.15 -19.60
C ASP A 432 38.57 -14.95 -20.05
N ASN A 433 39.56 -15.19 -20.92
CA ASN A 433 40.51 -14.16 -21.37
C ASN A 433 39.88 -13.04 -22.22
N THR A 434 38.65 -13.21 -22.72
CA THR A 434 37.91 -12.15 -23.45
C THR A 434 36.82 -11.52 -22.59
N ASN A 435 36.38 -12.18 -21.51
CA ASN A 435 35.44 -11.66 -20.52
C ASN A 435 36.13 -11.40 -19.17
N THR A 436 36.86 -10.28 -19.07
CA THR A 436 37.72 -9.94 -17.92
C THR A 436 36.96 -9.48 -16.67
N ASN A 437 35.71 -9.04 -16.82
CA ASN A 437 34.88 -8.57 -15.71
C ASN A 437 34.44 -9.73 -14.82
N THR A 438 35.05 -9.84 -13.64
CA THR A 438 34.38 -10.48 -12.50
C THR A 438 33.19 -9.61 -12.11
N ASN A 439 31.97 -10.06 -12.43
CA ASN A 439 30.75 -9.40 -11.96
C ASN A 439 30.61 -9.58 -10.44
N SER A 440 31.25 -8.68 -9.70
CA SER A 440 31.12 -8.53 -8.23
C SER A 440 29.84 -7.77 -7.84
N SER A 441 28.88 -7.68 -8.75
CA SER A 441 27.58 -7.05 -8.58
C SER A 441 26.55 -7.89 -9.33
N ASP A 442 25.52 -8.32 -8.60
CA ASP A 442 24.48 -9.26 -9.05
C ASP A 442 24.07 -9.08 -10.52
N VAL A 443 24.15 -10.18 -11.28
CA VAL A 443 23.52 -10.26 -12.60
C VAL A 443 22.03 -10.05 -12.40
N ASN A 444 21.53 -8.91 -12.85
CA ASN A 444 20.16 -8.51 -12.55
C ASN A 444 19.18 -9.42 -13.30
N TYR A 445 18.57 -10.35 -12.56
CA TYR A 445 17.59 -11.32 -13.05
C TYR A 445 16.53 -10.70 -13.97
N THR A 446 16.07 -9.49 -13.64
CA THR A 446 15.14 -8.69 -14.45
C THR A 446 15.64 -8.48 -15.88
N THR A 447 16.89 -8.03 -16.03
CA THR A 447 17.52 -7.75 -17.33
C THR A 447 17.65 -9.02 -18.16
N GLN A 448 17.95 -10.16 -17.50
CA GLN A 448 18.12 -11.43 -18.18
C GLN A 448 16.80 -12.08 -18.61
N VAL A 449 15.75 -12.00 -17.78
CA VAL A 449 14.39 -12.41 -18.15
C VAL A 449 13.91 -11.63 -19.37
N VAL A 450 14.10 -10.31 -19.38
CA VAL A 450 13.74 -9.45 -20.52
C VAL A 450 14.56 -9.81 -21.77
N ASN A 451 15.88 -9.99 -21.66
CA ASN A 451 16.72 -10.42 -22.79
C ASN A 451 16.33 -11.80 -23.34
N SER A 452 15.99 -12.75 -22.48
CA SER A 452 15.61 -14.11 -22.88
C SER A 452 14.24 -14.13 -23.58
N ALA A 453 13.26 -13.39 -23.03
CA ALA A 453 11.98 -13.14 -23.67
C ALA A 453 12.16 -12.46 -25.05
N LEU A 454 13.01 -11.43 -25.12
CA LEU A 454 13.27 -10.67 -26.33
C LEU A 454 13.97 -11.51 -27.41
N ALA A 455 14.96 -12.31 -27.05
CA ALA A 455 15.64 -13.21 -27.98
C ALA A 455 14.65 -14.23 -28.57
N ALA A 456 13.81 -14.87 -27.74
CA ALA A 456 12.80 -15.80 -28.21
C ALA A 456 11.70 -15.13 -29.06
N TYR A 457 11.27 -13.92 -28.68
CA TYR A 457 10.32 -13.11 -29.44
C TYR A 457 10.84 -12.74 -30.83
N ASN A 458 12.12 -12.37 -30.93
CA ASN A 458 12.76 -11.99 -32.18
C ASN A 458 13.04 -13.21 -33.08
N ASN A 459 13.45 -14.35 -32.49
CA ASN A 459 13.79 -15.57 -33.24
C ASN A 459 12.57 -16.37 -33.72
N ALA A 460 11.41 -16.22 -33.08
CA ALA A 460 10.20 -16.95 -33.46
C ALA A 460 9.57 -16.36 -34.75
N SER A 461 9.26 -17.22 -35.72
CA SER A 461 8.57 -16.83 -36.96
C SER A 461 7.06 -16.64 -36.80
N SER A 462 6.46 -17.34 -35.83
CA SER A 462 5.05 -17.25 -35.44
C SER A 462 4.91 -17.43 -33.93
N ASN A 463 3.76 -17.08 -33.36
CA ASN A 463 3.50 -17.19 -31.90
C ASN A 463 4.58 -16.54 -31.02
N LYS A 464 5.17 -15.42 -31.49
CA LYS A 464 6.32 -14.75 -30.87
C LYS A 464 6.19 -14.51 -29.37
N LEU A 465 5.00 -14.08 -28.93
CA LEU A 465 4.71 -13.90 -27.52
C LEU A 465 4.78 -15.23 -26.75
N GLN A 466 4.17 -16.30 -27.25
CA GLN A 466 4.21 -17.61 -26.59
C GLN A 466 5.65 -18.15 -26.53
N ALA A 467 6.48 -17.90 -27.54
CA ALA A 467 7.90 -18.23 -27.50
C ALA A 467 8.63 -17.47 -26.37
N ALA A 468 8.35 -16.18 -26.19
CA ALA A 468 8.91 -15.37 -25.09
C ALA A 468 8.46 -15.84 -23.70
N LEU A 469 7.18 -16.22 -23.54
CA LEU A 469 6.64 -16.79 -22.31
C LEU A 469 7.29 -18.16 -22.01
N ASN A 470 7.35 -19.05 -23.01
CA ASN A 470 7.98 -20.37 -22.88
C ASN A 470 9.47 -20.27 -22.53
N ALA A 471 10.20 -19.34 -23.14
CA ALA A 471 11.63 -19.14 -22.89
C ALA A 471 11.95 -18.59 -21.48
N THR A 472 10.95 -18.02 -20.79
CA THR A 472 11.11 -17.49 -19.42
C THR A 472 10.40 -18.34 -18.36
N GLY A 473 9.50 -19.24 -18.76
CA GLY A 473 8.61 -19.97 -17.84
C GLY A 473 7.59 -19.07 -17.13
N LEU A 474 7.35 -17.85 -17.64
CA LEU A 474 6.49 -16.85 -17.02
C LEU A 474 5.16 -16.72 -17.78
N ASP A 475 4.11 -16.31 -17.06
CA ASP A 475 2.91 -15.74 -17.67
C ASP A 475 3.15 -14.28 -18.11
N ALA A 476 2.22 -13.73 -18.88
CA ALA A 476 2.33 -12.38 -19.42
C ALA A 476 2.38 -11.28 -18.34
N ASN A 477 1.70 -11.45 -17.20
CA ASN A 477 1.65 -10.45 -16.14
C ASN A 477 2.97 -10.41 -15.35
N ALA A 478 3.53 -11.58 -15.08
CA ALA A 478 4.87 -11.72 -14.52
C ALA A 478 5.93 -11.12 -15.47
N LEU A 479 5.89 -11.45 -16.77
CA LEU A 479 6.84 -10.89 -17.75
C LEU A 479 6.70 -9.35 -17.89
N ASN A 480 5.48 -8.81 -17.87
CA ASN A 480 5.23 -7.36 -17.87
C ASN A 480 5.89 -6.66 -16.68
N SER A 481 5.89 -7.30 -15.51
CA SER A 481 6.51 -6.77 -14.29
C SER A 481 8.03 -6.67 -14.41
N TYR A 482 8.70 -7.59 -15.11
CA TYR A 482 10.14 -7.47 -15.39
C TYR A 482 10.44 -6.42 -16.46
N LEU A 483 9.61 -6.35 -17.52
CA LEU A 483 9.75 -5.34 -18.58
C LEU A 483 9.66 -3.90 -18.06
N THR A 484 8.74 -3.65 -17.11
CA THR A 484 8.46 -2.31 -16.56
C THR A 484 9.24 -1.95 -15.29
N SER A 485 10.05 -2.87 -14.77
CA SER A 485 10.83 -2.64 -13.54
C SER A 485 11.95 -1.62 -13.73
N SER A 486 12.21 -0.80 -12.70
CA SER A 486 13.39 0.10 -12.64
C SER A 486 14.72 -0.64 -12.70
N ASP A 487 14.71 -1.94 -12.42
CA ASP A 487 15.88 -2.82 -12.41
C ASP A 487 16.15 -3.45 -13.78
N ASN A 488 15.25 -3.27 -14.75
CA ASN A 488 15.48 -3.61 -16.14
C ASN A 488 16.58 -2.69 -16.72
N LYS A 489 17.73 -3.26 -17.10
CA LYS A 489 18.85 -2.55 -17.73
C LYS A 489 19.00 -2.89 -19.22
N VAL A 490 18.00 -3.54 -19.83
CA VAL A 490 17.97 -3.74 -21.29
C VAL A 490 17.83 -2.37 -21.95
N SER A 491 18.67 -2.09 -22.94
CA SER A 491 18.70 -0.80 -23.62
C SER A 491 17.35 -0.48 -24.27
N SER A 492 16.85 0.74 -24.11
CA SER A 492 15.55 1.14 -24.67
C SER A 492 15.50 1.16 -26.20
N ASN A 493 16.66 1.15 -26.88
CA ASN A 493 16.79 1.04 -28.33
C ASN A 493 16.91 -0.41 -28.84
N ALA A 494 16.74 -1.40 -27.95
CA ALA A 494 16.75 -2.81 -28.28
C ALA A 494 15.72 -3.19 -29.35
N THR A 495 16.19 -3.75 -30.48
CA THR A 495 15.32 -4.20 -31.58
C THR A 495 14.28 -5.21 -31.08
N GLY A 496 13.00 -4.89 -31.28
CA GLY A 496 11.87 -5.72 -30.85
C GLY A 496 11.45 -5.57 -29.38
N LEU A 497 12.16 -4.80 -28.54
CA LEU A 497 11.79 -4.63 -27.12
C LEU A 497 10.45 -3.90 -26.96
N SER A 498 10.21 -2.87 -27.76
CA SER A 498 8.91 -2.17 -27.81
C SER A 498 7.78 -3.11 -28.26
N ASP A 499 8.06 -3.97 -29.25
CA ASP A 499 7.06 -4.90 -29.79
C ASP A 499 6.73 -6.01 -28.80
N LEU A 500 7.74 -6.56 -28.11
CA LEU A 500 7.55 -7.49 -27.01
C LEU A 500 6.76 -6.83 -25.87
N GLY A 501 7.15 -5.62 -25.46
CA GLY A 501 6.48 -4.85 -24.42
C GLY A 501 5.00 -4.62 -24.75
N LYS A 502 4.70 -4.24 -26.01
CA LYS A 502 3.33 -4.12 -26.50
C LYS A 502 2.60 -5.46 -26.50
N ALA A 503 3.16 -6.51 -27.10
CA ALA A 503 2.51 -7.83 -27.17
C ALA A 503 2.20 -8.41 -25.77
N VAL A 504 3.11 -8.22 -24.81
CA VAL A 504 2.90 -8.59 -23.41
C VAL A 504 1.80 -7.75 -22.76
N SER A 505 1.84 -6.42 -22.91
CA SER A 505 0.80 -5.52 -22.38
C SER A 505 -0.59 -5.79 -22.97
N ASP A 506 -0.67 -6.06 -24.27
CA ASP A 506 -1.89 -6.42 -24.98
C ASP A 506 -2.45 -7.75 -24.46
N LYS A 507 -1.59 -8.75 -24.20
CA LYS A 507 -2.00 -10.03 -23.61
C LYS A 507 -2.46 -9.91 -22.16
N VAL A 508 -1.76 -9.13 -21.32
CA VAL A 508 -2.19 -8.84 -19.94
C VAL A 508 -3.55 -8.15 -19.93
N SER A 509 -3.77 -7.22 -20.86
CA SER A 509 -5.05 -6.53 -21.04
C SER A 509 -6.14 -7.50 -21.51
N SER A 510 -5.84 -8.36 -22.47
CA SER A 510 -6.73 -9.42 -22.97
C SER A 510 -7.12 -10.43 -21.89
N ASP A 511 -6.16 -10.91 -21.08
CA ASP A 511 -6.41 -11.85 -19.98
C ASP A 511 -7.25 -11.21 -18.87
N LYS A 512 -7.01 -9.94 -18.55
CA LYS A 512 -7.83 -9.17 -17.61
C LYS A 512 -9.25 -8.98 -18.13
N THR A 513 -9.42 -8.72 -19.43
CA THR A 513 -10.73 -8.64 -20.09
C THR A 513 -11.42 -10.00 -20.09
N ALA A 514 -10.72 -11.10 -20.39
CA ALA A 514 -11.27 -12.45 -20.36
C ALA A 514 -11.69 -12.88 -18.94
N ALA A 515 -10.91 -12.56 -17.91
CA ALA A 515 -11.27 -12.78 -16.50
C ALA A 515 -12.50 -11.95 -16.08
N SER A 516 -12.61 -10.71 -16.59
CA SER A 516 -13.76 -9.83 -16.35
C SER A 516 -15.02 -10.34 -17.09
N GLN A 517 -14.87 -10.84 -18.32
CA GLN A 517 -15.94 -11.49 -19.10
C GLN A 517 -16.38 -12.82 -18.46
N LYS A 518 -15.45 -13.63 -17.94
CA LYS A 518 -15.79 -14.83 -17.17
C LYS A 518 -16.59 -14.45 -15.93
N SER A 519 -16.11 -13.47 -15.15
CA SER A 519 -16.83 -12.96 -13.96
C SER A 519 -18.23 -12.46 -14.32
N ALA A 520 -18.38 -11.73 -15.43
CA ALA A 520 -19.68 -11.28 -15.94
C ALA A 520 -20.58 -12.44 -16.40
N THR A 521 -19.99 -13.47 -17.03
CA THR A 521 -20.68 -14.69 -17.46
C THR A 521 -21.14 -15.51 -16.26
N ASP A 522 -20.33 -15.62 -15.21
CA ASP A 522 -20.69 -16.28 -13.95
C ASP A 522 -21.85 -15.52 -13.24
N ILE A 523 -21.79 -14.18 -13.23
CA ILE A 523 -22.89 -13.32 -12.74
C ILE A 523 -24.18 -13.52 -13.55
N LEU A 524 -24.10 -13.57 -14.89
CA LEU A 524 -25.24 -13.84 -15.79
C LEU A 524 -25.78 -15.27 -15.65
N ASN A 525 -24.89 -16.24 -15.39
CA ASN A 525 -25.27 -17.63 -15.21
C ASN A 525 -26.07 -17.85 -13.92
N GLY A 526 -25.79 -17.06 -12.88
CA GLY A 526 -26.58 -16.99 -11.64
C GLY A 526 -27.99 -16.39 -11.77
N LEU A 527 -28.41 -15.93 -12.96
CA LEU A 527 -29.77 -15.47 -13.23
C LEU A 527 -30.72 -16.63 -13.58
N THR A 528 -31.88 -16.69 -12.92
CA THR A 528 -32.88 -17.77 -13.00
C THR A 528 -34.32 -17.25 -13.11
N GLY A 529 -35.17 -17.94 -13.89
CA GLY A 529 -36.59 -17.60 -14.06
C GLY A 529 -36.87 -16.88 -15.39
N THR A 530 -37.80 -15.92 -15.39
CA THR A 530 -38.24 -15.12 -16.57
C THR A 530 -37.15 -14.23 -17.21
N GLN A 531 -35.90 -14.38 -16.78
CA GLN A 531 -34.72 -13.63 -17.24
C GLN A 531 -34.05 -14.26 -18.48
N LEU A 532 -34.55 -15.39 -18.98
CA LEU A 532 -33.85 -16.27 -19.93
C LEU A 532 -33.62 -15.65 -21.32
N THR A 533 -34.53 -14.82 -21.83
CA THR A 533 -34.39 -14.20 -23.16
C THR A 533 -33.29 -13.14 -23.17
N ALA A 534 -33.33 -12.20 -22.22
CA ALA A 534 -32.30 -11.17 -22.06
C ALA A 534 -30.91 -11.76 -21.72
N LYS A 535 -30.88 -12.90 -21.00
CA LYS A 535 -29.67 -13.68 -20.74
C LYS A 535 -29.00 -14.15 -22.03
N ASN A 536 -29.77 -14.59 -23.02
CA ASN A 536 -29.22 -15.11 -24.28
C ASN A 536 -28.63 -13.99 -25.16
N ASP A 537 -29.32 -12.86 -25.26
CA ASP A 537 -28.85 -11.71 -26.06
C ASP A 537 -27.61 -11.05 -25.43
N ALA A 538 -27.59 -10.88 -24.11
CA ALA A 538 -26.43 -10.37 -23.38
C ALA A 538 -25.23 -11.33 -23.46
N LEU A 539 -25.46 -12.65 -23.38
CA LEU A 539 -24.42 -13.67 -23.52
C LEU A 539 -23.86 -13.75 -24.95
N ASN A 540 -24.69 -13.50 -25.97
CA ASN A 540 -24.25 -13.45 -27.36
C ASN A 540 -23.50 -12.15 -27.69
N ALA A 541 -23.91 -11.01 -27.14
CA ALA A 541 -23.16 -9.75 -27.23
C ALA A 541 -21.78 -9.86 -26.56
N LEU A 542 -21.68 -10.53 -25.40
CA LEU A 542 -20.40 -10.78 -24.72
C LEU A 542 -19.44 -11.63 -25.57
N LYS A 543 -19.97 -12.62 -26.32
CA LYS A 543 -19.19 -13.46 -27.24
C LYS A 543 -18.72 -12.72 -28.51
N GLY A 544 -19.37 -11.60 -28.86
CA GLY A 544 -19.14 -10.88 -30.13
C GLY A 544 -18.14 -9.72 -30.08
N GLN A 545 -17.66 -9.31 -28.90
CA GLN A 545 -16.84 -8.09 -28.71
C GLN A 545 -17.48 -6.78 -29.22
N ASP A 546 -18.81 -6.65 -29.20
CA ASP A 546 -19.49 -5.38 -29.51
C ASP A 546 -19.77 -4.57 -28.24
N SER A 547 -18.86 -3.64 -27.93
CA SER A 547 -18.97 -2.70 -26.83
C SER A 547 -20.21 -1.78 -26.92
N ALA A 548 -20.75 -1.53 -28.11
CA ALA A 548 -21.96 -0.72 -28.30
C ALA A 548 -23.23 -1.52 -27.97
N ALA A 549 -23.29 -2.81 -28.36
CA ALA A 549 -24.34 -3.72 -27.92
C ALA A 549 -24.34 -3.91 -26.40
N ILE A 550 -23.15 -4.10 -25.79
CA ILE A 550 -22.98 -4.20 -24.34
C ILE A 550 -23.46 -2.91 -23.64
N ASN A 551 -23.04 -1.73 -24.11
CA ASN A 551 -23.51 -0.44 -23.56
C ASN A 551 -25.02 -0.23 -23.74
N THR A 552 -25.64 -0.76 -24.79
CA THR A 552 -27.09 -0.67 -25.01
C THR A 552 -27.85 -1.55 -24.01
N VAL A 553 -27.44 -2.81 -23.83
CA VAL A 553 -28.04 -3.74 -22.87
C VAL A 553 -27.87 -3.25 -21.42
N LEU A 554 -26.68 -2.77 -21.06
CA LEU A 554 -26.41 -2.23 -19.72
C LEU A 554 -26.97 -0.82 -19.49
N GLY A 555 -27.10 0.02 -20.53
CA GLY A 555 -27.75 1.33 -20.45
C GLY A 555 -29.24 1.20 -20.14
N ASN A 556 -29.91 0.23 -20.76
CA ASN A 556 -31.29 -0.13 -20.43
C ASN A 556 -31.40 -0.66 -18.98
N ALA A 557 -30.44 -1.47 -18.51
CA ALA A 557 -30.40 -1.93 -17.12
C ALA A 557 -30.14 -0.79 -16.10
N ASN A 558 -29.26 0.16 -16.40
CA ASN A 558 -28.98 1.29 -15.53
C ASN A 558 -30.18 2.24 -15.43
N THR A 559 -30.91 2.44 -16.53
CA THR A 559 -32.16 3.22 -16.57
C THR A 559 -33.26 2.56 -15.72
N ALA A 560 -33.38 1.22 -15.78
CA ALA A 560 -34.28 0.45 -14.92
C ALA A 560 -33.89 0.49 -13.43
N ALA A 561 -32.58 0.56 -13.11
CA ALA A 561 -32.10 0.66 -11.72
C ALA A 561 -32.42 2.03 -11.09
N THR A 562 -32.31 3.14 -11.84
CA THR A 562 -32.73 4.47 -11.36
C THR A 562 -34.24 4.56 -11.11
N ALA A 563 -35.05 3.76 -11.79
CA ALA A 563 -36.51 3.75 -11.60
C ALA A 563 -36.95 3.17 -10.24
N GLN A 564 -36.11 2.38 -9.54
CA GLN A 564 -36.45 1.86 -8.20
C GLN A 564 -36.53 2.94 -7.11
N GLY A 565 -36.07 4.18 -7.39
CA GLY A 565 -36.31 5.33 -6.53
C GLY A 565 -37.75 5.86 -6.57
N ALA A 566 -38.54 5.48 -7.59
CA ALA A 566 -39.93 5.87 -7.72
C ALA A 566 -40.86 4.72 -7.29
N LYS A 567 -41.72 4.97 -6.30
CA LYS A 567 -42.86 4.09 -5.98
C LYS A 567 -43.89 4.17 -7.11
N GLY A 568 -43.66 3.44 -8.19
CA GLY A 568 -44.53 3.36 -9.36
C GLY A 568 -44.65 1.92 -9.84
N THR A 569 -45.88 1.40 -9.87
CA THR A 569 -46.19 0.12 -10.48
C THR A 569 -46.06 0.22 -12.00
N ASP A 570 -44.91 -0.20 -12.54
CA ASP A 570 -44.78 -0.48 -13.97
C ASP A 570 -44.27 -1.91 -14.19
N LYS A 571 -45.16 -2.78 -14.70
CA LYS A 571 -44.99 -4.24 -14.73
C LYS A 571 -44.15 -4.76 -15.90
N ASN A 572 -43.46 -3.88 -16.63
CA ASN A 572 -42.68 -4.24 -17.82
C ASN A 572 -41.16 -4.00 -17.69
N SER A 573 -40.66 -3.72 -16.48
CA SER A 573 -39.22 -3.54 -16.21
C SER A 573 -38.54 -4.87 -15.85
N VAL A 574 -37.89 -5.48 -16.84
CA VAL A 574 -37.25 -6.82 -16.82
C VAL A 574 -36.12 -6.97 -15.78
N LEU A 575 -35.65 -5.87 -15.17
CA LEU A 575 -34.46 -5.83 -14.30
C LEU A 575 -34.74 -5.34 -12.86
N THR A 576 -35.99 -5.40 -12.41
CA THR A 576 -36.42 -4.99 -11.05
C THR A 576 -35.86 -5.82 -9.89
N ASN A 577 -35.19 -6.96 -10.16
CA ASN A 577 -34.70 -7.90 -9.14
C ASN A 577 -33.16 -8.08 -9.09
N LEU A 578 -32.36 -7.16 -9.65
CA LEU A 578 -30.90 -7.20 -9.45
C LEU A 578 -30.53 -6.66 -8.06
N THR A 579 -29.71 -7.42 -7.33
CA THR A 579 -29.10 -6.95 -6.07
C THR A 579 -28.09 -5.84 -6.33
N ASN A 580 -27.85 -5.00 -5.31
CA ASN A 580 -26.81 -3.95 -5.38
C ASN A 580 -25.41 -4.52 -5.71
N ASP A 581 -25.12 -5.74 -5.28
CA ASP A 581 -23.85 -6.42 -5.56
C ASP A 581 -23.76 -6.89 -7.03
N GLN A 582 -24.85 -7.39 -7.62
CA GLN A 582 -24.92 -7.67 -9.06
C GLN A 582 -24.79 -6.39 -9.89
N VAL A 583 -25.45 -5.30 -9.49
CA VAL A 583 -25.31 -3.98 -10.13
C VAL A 583 -23.87 -3.44 -10.01
N THR A 584 -23.21 -3.67 -8.87
CA THR A 584 -21.82 -3.25 -8.62
C THR A 584 -20.83 -4.11 -9.42
N GLY A 585 -21.05 -5.43 -9.50
CA GLY A 585 -20.28 -6.35 -10.34
C GLY A 585 -20.37 -5.96 -11.82
N LEU A 586 -21.59 -5.72 -12.33
CA LEU A 586 -21.82 -5.25 -13.70
C LEU A 586 -21.14 -3.89 -13.97
N LYS A 587 -21.17 -2.95 -13.02
CA LYS A 587 -20.47 -1.65 -13.15
C LYS A 587 -18.94 -1.79 -13.14
N ASN A 588 -18.39 -2.67 -12.31
CA ASN A 588 -16.96 -2.94 -12.28
C ASN A 588 -16.47 -3.57 -13.60
N VAL A 589 -17.23 -4.54 -14.13
CA VAL A 589 -16.98 -5.12 -15.47
C VAL A 589 -17.02 -4.04 -16.55
N LEU A 590 -18.05 -3.18 -16.55
CA LEU A 590 -18.20 -2.10 -17.53
C LEU A 590 -17.00 -1.14 -17.50
N GLY A 591 -16.53 -0.77 -16.32
CA GLY A 591 -15.34 0.08 -16.14
C GLY A 591 -14.04 -0.57 -16.65
N THR A 592 -13.88 -1.90 -16.49
CA THR A 592 -12.73 -2.62 -17.07
C THR A 592 -12.79 -2.75 -18.59
N VAL A 593 -13.98 -2.92 -19.17
CA VAL A 593 -14.15 -3.01 -20.64
C VAL A 593 -13.91 -1.64 -21.29
N GLN A 594 -14.49 -0.56 -20.74
CA GLN A 594 -14.26 0.80 -21.24
C GLN A 594 -12.78 1.21 -21.19
N ALA A 595 -12.02 0.76 -20.18
CA ALA A 595 -10.58 1.01 -20.11
C ALA A 595 -9.77 0.29 -21.22
N SER A 596 -10.31 -0.78 -21.83
CA SER A 596 -9.63 -1.52 -22.90
C SER A 596 -9.87 -0.96 -24.31
N ASP A 597 -11.00 -0.26 -24.55
CA ASP A 597 -11.27 0.40 -25.84
C ASP A 597 -10.62 1.80 -25.95
N VAL A 598 -10.14 2.38 -24.84
CA VAL A 598 -9.31 3.60 -24.85
C VAL A 598 -7.82 3.29 -25.14
N ALA A 599 -7.47 2.01 -25.31
CA ALA A 599 -6.11 1.52 -25.56
C ALA A 599 -5.91 0.84 -26.93
N LYS A 600 -6.88 0.98 -27.85
CA LYS A 600 -6.74 0.72 -29.29
C LYS A 600 -6.54 2.03 -30.03
#